data_AF-A0A832D1H2-F1
#
_entry.id   AF-A0A832D1H2-F1
#
_cell.length_a   1.000
_cell.length_b   1.000
_cell.length_c   1.000
_cell.angle_alpha   90.00
_cell.angle_beta   90.00
_cell.angle_gamma   90.00
#
_symmetry.space_group_name_H-M   'P 1'
#
loop_
_entity.id
_entity.type
_entity.pdbx_description
1 polymer ?
#
loop_
_entity_poly.entity_id
_entity_poly.type
_entity_poly.pdbx_seq_one_letter_code
_entity_poly.pdbx_strand_id
1 'polypeptide(L)'
;MEEIPLTPMGREDIHKLESTLLFATLFRPEVLKIIRDPTERLTWVDSLAVAAGAVAREKAGMSVSEIAKELGRTEQSIRKHLKGESKAGQLVRETFELLKEGKLNEIMGFVETVEESHRLKEELEKLKAEKLELEKKIAELNKLKLELEEVQKMVVKLREDFETLLGAKV
;
A
#
# COMPACT_ATOMS: atom_id res chain seq x y z
N MET A 1 11.00 -15.99 -13.60
CA MET A 1 9.60 -16.25 -13.23
C MET A 1 9.24 -17.59 -13.81
N GLU A 2 8.73 -18.49 -12.98
CA GLU A 2 8.21 -19.77 -13.45
C GLU A 2 6.96 -19.52 -14.30
N GLU A 3 6.79 -20.26 -15.40
CA GLU A 3 5.65 -20.07 -16.30
C GLU A 3 4.34 -20.40 -15.57
N ILE A 4 3.31 -19.58 -15.78
CA ILE A 4 1.98 -19.76 -15.17
C ILE A 4 1.15 -20.65 -16.09
N PRO A 5 0.66 -21.82 -15.63
CA PRO A 5 0.02 -22.79 -16.50
C PRO A 5 -1.41 -22.34 -16.87
N LEU A 6 -1.60 -21.80 -18.08
CA LEU A 6 -2.92 -21.38 -18.58
C LEU A 6 -3.87 -22.55 -18.86
N THR A 7 -3.31 -23.75 -19.01
CA THR A 7 -4.04 -25.02 -19.16
C THR A 7 -3.45 -26.01 -18.15
N PRO A 8 -3.82 -25.87 -16.86
CA PRO A 8 -3.15 -26.57 -15.78
C PRO A 8 -3.36 -28.08 -15.84
N MET A 9 -2.29 -28.85 -15.62
CA MET A 9 -2.34 -30.32 -15.57
C MET A 9 -2.05 -30.83 -14.17
N GLY A 10 -3.07 -31.42 -13.54
CA GLY A 10 -2.94 -31.95 -12.18
C GLY A 10 -3.04 -30.88 -11.10
N ARG A 11 -2.95 -31.31 -9.84
CA ARG A 11 -3.29 -30.48 -8.68
C ARG A 11 -2.38 -29.29 -8.46
N GLU A 12 -1.08 -29.46 -8.71
CA GLU A 12 -0.09 -28.41 -8.49
C GLU A 12 -0.31 -27.24 -9.45
N ASP A 13 -0.46 -27.51 -10.74
CA ASP A 13 -0.75 -26.49 -11.74
C ASP A 13 -2.08 -25.79 -11.48
N ILE A 14 -3.12 -26.54 -11.08
CA ILE A 14 -4.43 -25.96 -10.72
C ILE A 14 -4.27 -24.97 -9.57
N HIS A 15 -3.57 -25.36 -8.49
CA HIS A 15 -3.33 -24.50 -7.34
C HIS A 15 -2.49 -23.27 -7.71
N LYS A 16 -1.52 -23.43 -8.61
CA LYS A 16 -0.68 -22.34 -9.08
C LYS A 16 -1.47 -21.32 -9.88
N LEU A 17 -2.30 -21.78 -10.82
CA LEU A 17 -3.19 -20.90 -11.58
C LEU A 17 -4.22 -20.24 -10.65
N GLU A 18 -4.84 -20.99 -9.73
CA GLU A 18 -5.79 -20.48 -8.74
C GLU A 18 -5.18 -19.36 -7.88
N SER A 19 -3.99 -19.61 -7.30
CA SER A 19 -3.30 -18.64 -6.45
C SER A 19 -2.90 -17.39 -7.22
N THR A 20 -2.44 -17.56 -8.46
CA THR A 20 -2.09 -16.44 -9.34
C THR A 20 -3.30 -15.59 -9.65
N LEU A 21 -4.42 -16.20 -10.05
CA LEU A 21 -5.66 -15.48 -10.36
C LEU A 21 -6.19 -14.76 -9.13
N LEU A 22 -6.24 -15.42 -7.97
CA LEU A 22 -6.69 -14.81 -6.73
C LEU A 22 -5.83 -13.60 -6.36
N PHE A 23 -4.51 -13.78 -6.34
CA PHE A 23 -3.57 -12.72 -5.98
C PHE A 23 -3.70 -11.54 -6.95
N ALA A 24 -3.59 -11.78 -8.26
CA ALA A 24 -3.69 -10.71 -9.25
C ALA A 24 -5.03 -9.98 -9.18
N THR A 25 -6.15 -10.69 -9.00
CA THR A 25 -7.46 -10.04 -8.85
C THR A 25 -7.57 -9.21 -7.57
N LEU A 26 -7.03 -9.67 -6.43
CA LEU A 26 -7.05 -8.94 -5.16
C LEU A 26 -6.33 -7.59 -5.24
N PHE A 27 -5.26 -7.51 -6.05
CA PHE A 27 -4.47 -6.29 -6.22
C PHE A 27 -5.02 -5.32 -7.28
N ARG A 28 -6.16 -5.63 -7.91
CA ARG A 28 -6.83 -4.66 -8.78
C ARG A 28 -7.30 -3.45 -7.97
N PRO A 29 -7.12 -2.20 -8.45
CA PRO A 29 -7.45 -0.99 -7.68
C PRO A 29 -8.90 -0.93 -7.19
N GLU A 30 -9.85 -1.38 -8.01
CA GLU A 30 -11.27 -1.46 -7.67
C GLU A 30 -11.56 -2.51 -6.60
N VAL A 31 -10.83 -3.62 -6.58
CA VAL A 31 -10.97 -4.67 -5.56
C VAL A 31 -10.39 -4.20 -4.24
N LEU A 32 -9.20 -3.59 -4.25
CA LEU A 32 -8.56 -3.00 -3.06
C LEU A 32 -9.45 -1.96 -2.37
N LYS A 33 -10.21 -1.18 -3.15
CA LYS A 33 -11.21 -0.23 -2.60
C LYS A 33 -12.35 -0.95 -1.90
N ILE A 34 -12.89 -2.01 -2.52
CA ILE A 34 -14.00 -2.80 -1.98
C ILE A 34 -13.59 -3.51 -0.69
N ILE A 35 -12.46 -4.20 -0.69
CA ILE A 35 -12.01 -4.96 0.49
C ILE A 35 -11.51 -4.07 1.63
N ARG A 36 -11.40 -2.74 1.42
CA ARG A 36 -11.03 -1.80 2.47
C ARG A 36 -12.11 -1.73 3.56
N ASP A 37 -13.38 -1.89 3.21
CA ASP A 37 -14.47 -2.00 4.18
C ASP A 37 -14.37 -3.35 4.92
N PRO A 38 -14.10 -3.36 6.24
CA PRO A 38 -13.98 -4.60 7.01
C PRO A 38 -15.28 -5.41 7.05
N THR A 39 -16.44 -4.78 6.86
CA THR A 39 -17.76 -5.43 6.92
C THR A 39 -17.97 -6.38 5.74
N GLU A 40 -17.57 -5.96 4.54
CA GLU A 40 -17.75 -6.75 3.31
C GLU A 40 -16.51 -7.55 2.91
N ARG A 41 -15.34 -7.22 3.47
CA ARG A 41 -14.04 -7.82 3.11
C ARG A 41 -14.08 -9.34 3.06
N LEU A 42 -14.61 -9.98 4.10
CA LEU A 42 -14.59 -11.44 4.20
C LEU A 42 -15.46 -12.09 3.11
N THR A 43 -16.63 -11.53 2.84
CA THR A 43 -17.54 -11.99 1.77
C THR A 43 -16.88 -11.86 0.40
N TRP A 44 -16.18 -10.74 0.14
CA TRP A 44 -15.50 -10.52 -1.12
C TRP A 44 -14.30 -11.45 -1.32
N VAL A 45 -13.48 -11.63 -0.29
CA VAL A 45 -12.32 -12.53 -0.34
C VAL A 45 -12.78 -13.98 -0.55
N ASP A 46 -13.82 -14.44 0.16
CA ASP A 46 -14.40 -15.77 -0.04
C ASP A 46 -14.93 -15.95 -1.47
N SER A 47 -15.69 -14.96 -1.98
CA SER A 47 -16.26 -15.03 -3.33
C SER A 47 -15.18 -15.03 -4.42
N LEU A 48 -14.11 -14.25 -4.25
CA LEU A 48 -12.96 -14.21 -5.16
C LEU A 48 -12.18 -15.52 -5.13
N ALA A 49 -11.94 -16.10 -3.95
CA ALA A 49 -11.26 -17.38 -3.80
C ALA A 49 -12.02 -18.50 -4.52
N VAL A 50 -13.34 -18.59 -4.30
CA VAL A 50 -14.20 -19.56 -4.99
C VAL A 50 -14.19 -19.35 -6.50
N ALA A 51 -14.26 -18.09 -6.96
CA ALA A 51 -14.23 -17.78 -8.39
C ALA A 51 -12.88 -18.16 -9.04
N ALA A 52 -11.75 -17.83 -8.40
CA ALA A 52 -10.42 -18.20 -8.86
C ALA A 52 -10.24 -19.72 -8.93
N GLY A 53 -10.64 -20.43 -7.88
CA GLY A 53 -10.58 -21.90 -7.85
C GLY A 53 -11.49 -22.55 -8.90
N ALA A 54 -12.66 -21.97 -9.17
CA ALA A 54 -13.57 -22.44 -10.20
C ALA A 54 -12.97 -22.26 -11.61
N VAL A 55 -12.45 -21.07 -11.92
CA VAL A 55 -11.82 -20.79 -13.22
C VAL A 55 -10.60 -21.68 -13.45
N ALA A 56 -9.72 -21.85 -12.45
CA ALA A 56 -8.54 -22.70 -12.59
C ALA A 56 -8.89 -24.16 -12.95
N ARG A 57 -9.92 -24.70 -12.30
CA ARG A 57 -10.41 -26.07 -12.57
C ARG A 57 -11.16 -26.19 -13.90
N GLU A 58 -11.92 -25.16 -14.30
CA GLU A 58 -12.50 -25.09 -15.66
C GLU A 58 -11.39 -25.19 -16.72
N LYS A 59 -10.26 -24.48 -16.52
CA LYS A 59 -9.11 -24.55 -17.44
C LYS A 59 -8.36 -25.89 -17.40
N ALA A 60 -8.49 -26.64 -16.32
CA ALA A 60 -8.04 -28.04 -16.25
C ALA A 60 -9.00 -29.03 -16.94
N GLY A 61 -10.12 -28.55 -17.50
CA GLY A 61 -11.11 -29.40 -18.18
C GLY A 61 -12.11 -30.07 -17.24
N MET A 62 -12.18 -29.67 -15.97
CA MET A 62 -13.13 -30.24 -15.01
C MET A 62 -14.56 -29.82 -15.30
N SER A 63 -15.51 -30.71 -15.05
CA SER A 63 -16.94 -30.42 -15.15
C SER A 63 -17.41 -29.55 -13.98
N VAL A 64 -18.52 -28.82 -14.19
CA VAL A 64 -19.14 -28.00 -13.14
C VAL A 64 -19.45 -28.80 -11.86
N SER A 65 -19.85 -30.07 -12.01
CA SER A 65 -20.20 -30.93 -10.87
C SER A 65 -18.98 -31.29 -10.03
N GLU A 66 -17.85 -31.62 -10.68
CA GLU A 66 -16.58 -31.89 -10.01
C GLU A 66 -16.06 -30.64 -9.29
N ILE A 67 -16.11 -29.48 -9.95
CA ILE A 67 -15.70 -28.20 -9.37
C ILE A 67 -16.55 -27.88 -8.13
N ALA A 68 -17.87 -28.04 -8.23
CA ALA A 68 -18.80 -27.78 -7.13
C ALA A 68 -18.50 -28.69 -5.92
N LYS A 69 -18.25 -29.97 -6.17
CA LYS A 69 -17.87 -30.94 -5.14
C LYS A 69 -16.55 -30.59 -4.47
N GLU A 70 -15.51 -30.25 -5.25
CA GLU A 70 -14.20 -29.92 -4.70
C GLU A 70 -14.18 -28.61 -3.91
N LEU A 71 -14.89 -27.58 -4.39
CA LEU A 71 -14.95 -26.27 -3.73
C LEU A 71 -16.00 -26.20 -2.61
N GLY A 72 -16.78 -27.26 -2.40
CA GLY A 72 -17.84 -27.30 -1.39
C GLY A 72 -18.96 -26.30 -1.67
N ARG A 73 -19.31 -26.07 -2.95
CA ARG A 73 -20.34 -25.12 -3.38
C ARG A 73 -21.39 -25.81 -4.25
N THR A 74 -22.50 -25.12 -4.51
CA THR A 74 -23.53 -25.64 -5.42
C THR A 74 -23.11 -25.45 -6.88
N GLU A 75 -23.52 -26.34 -7.78
CA GLU A 75 -23.28 -26.17 -9.22
C GLU A 75 -23.79 -24.83 -9.75
N GLN A 76 -24.92 -24.34 -9.22
CA GLN A 76 -25.47 -23.04 -9.61
C GLN A 76 -24.52 -21.90 -9.27
N SER A 77 -23.93 -21.92 -8.06
CA SER A 77 -22.94 -20.92 -7.63
C SER A 77 -21.69 -20.98 -8.52
N ILE A 78 -21.19 -22.17 -8.82
CA ILE A 78 -20.06 -22.35 -9.73
C ILE A 78 -20.38 -21.83 -11.14
N ARG A 79 -21.54 -22.16 -11.71
CA ARG A 79 -21.95 -21.65 -13.03
C ARG A 79 -22.00 -20.12 -13.07
N LYS A 80 -22.49 -19.46 -12.01
CA LYS A 80 -22.51 -17.99 -11.92
C LYS A 80 -21.11 -17.39 -11.96
N HIS A 81 -20.15 -18.00 -11.25
CA HIS A 81 -18.75 -17.57 -11.28
C HIS A 81 -18.13 -17.81 -12.66
N LEU A 82 -18.26 -19.03 -13.19
CA LEU A 82 -17.70 -19.39 -14.49
C LEU A 82 -18.29 -18.58 -15.64
N LYS A 83 -19.56 -18.22 -15.62
CA LYS A 83 -20.16 -17.37 -16.67
C LYS A 83 -19.85 -15.88 -16.50
N GLY A 84 -19.24 -15.46 -15.39
CA GLY A 84 -19.04 -14.04 -15.06
C GLY A 84 -20.32 -13.32 -14.66
N GLU A 85 -21.40 -14.03 -14.31
CA GLU A 85 -22.66 -13.45 -13.82
C GLU A 85 -22.52 -12.87 -12.41
N SER A 86 -21.60 -13.43 -11.61
CA SER A 86 -21.17 -12.83 -10.34
C SER A 86 -20.07 -11.80 -10.56
N LYS A 87 -20.01 -10.76 -9.73
CA LYS A 87 -18.94 -9.75 -9.82
C LYS A 87 -17.54 -10.33 -9.59
N ALA A 88 -17.38 -11.24 -8.62
CA ALA A 88 -16.12 -11.96 -8.41
C ALA A 88 -15.69 -12.78 -9.64
N GLY A 89 -16.64 -13.52 -10.24
CA GLY A 89 -16.40 -14.30 -11.45
C GLY A 89 -16.00 -13.42 -12.64
N GLN A 90 -16.65 -12.28 -12.81
CA GLN A 90 -16.29 -11.30 -13.83
C GLN A 90 -14.84 -10.84 -13.66
N LEU A 91 -14.47 -10.38 -12.46
CA LEU A 91 -13.14 -9.84 -12.17
C LEU A 91 -12.03 -10.88 -12.37
N VAL A 92 -12.26 -12.12 -11.93
CA VAL A 92 -11.31 -13.22 -12.08
C VAL A 92 -11.13 -13.60 -13.56
N ARG A 93 -12.21 -13.65 -14.35
CA ARG A 93 -12.11 -13.95 -15.79
C ARG A 93 -11.36 -12.87 -16.55
N GLU A 94 -11.65 -11.60 -16.28
CA GLU A 94 -10.88 -10.48 -16.83
C GLU A 94 -9.40 -10.60 -16.46
N THR A 95 -9.08 -10.98 -15.23
CA THR A 95 -7.70 -11.21 -14.77
C THR A 95 -7.05 -12.38 -15.52
N PHE A 96 -7.78 -13.47 -15.79
CA PHE A 96 -7.29 -14.59 -16.57
C PHE A 96 -6.96 -14.19 -18.03
N GLU A 97 -7.81 -13.37 -18.67
CA GLU A 97 -7.51 -12.88 -20.03
C GLU A 97 -6.28 -11.97 -20.04
N LEU A 98 -6.13 -11.06 -19.05
CA LEU A 98 -4.92 -10.25 -18.92
C LEU A 98 -3.65 -11.10 -18.71
N LEU A 99 -3.76 -12.15 -17.89
CA LEU A 99 -2.69 -13.12 -17.68
C LEU A 99 -2.32 -13.82 -19.00
N LYS A 100 -3.32 -14.28 -19.76
CA LYS A 100 -3.13 -14.93 -21.07
C LYS A 100 -2.49 -13.98 -22.10
N GLU A 101 -2.79 -12.69 -22.04
CA GLU A 101 -2.19 -11.66 -22.89
C GLU A 101 -0.79 -11.22 -22.43
N GLY A 102 -0.28 -11.75 -21.31
CA GLY A 102 1.01 -11.35 -20.73
C GLY A 102 1.00 -9.95 -20.10
N LYS A 103 -0.20 -9.40 -19.83
CA LYS A 103 -0.42 -8.05 -19.28
C LYS A 103 -0.58 -8.01 -17.77
N LEU A 104 -0.15 -9.06 -17.06
CA LEU A 104 -0.26 -9.12 -15.60
C LEU A 104 0.48 -7.96 -14.91
N ASN A 105 1.55 -7.44 -15.54
CA ASN A 105 2.31 -6.29 -15.07
C ASN A 105 1.46 -5.01 -14.96
N GLU A 106 0.40 -4.87 -15.77
CA GLU A 106 -0.53 -3.73 -15.67
C GLU A 106 -1.31 -3.76 -14.34
N ILE A 107 -1.51 -4.95 -13.76
CA ILE A 107 -2.17 -5.15 -12.48
C ILE A 107 -1.15 -5.11 -11.34
N MET A 108 -0.02 -5.80 -11.49
CA MET A 108 1.00 -5.90 -10.44
C MET A 108 1.85 -4.64 -10.25
N GLY A 109 1.92 -3.74 -11.25
CA GLY A 109 2.59 -2.45 -11.09
C GLY A 109 2.03 -1.62 -9.93
N PHE A 110 0.76 -1.86 -9.54
CA PHE A 110 0.14 -1.24 -8.38
C PHE A 110 0.76 -1.69 -7.04
N VAL A 111 1.28 -2.92 -6.94
CA VAL A 111 1.88 -3.46 -5.71
C VAL A 111 3.17 -2.71 -5.36
N GLU A 112 4.04 -2.51 -6.37
CA GLU A 112 5.26 -1.71 -6.23
C GLU A 112 4.92 -0.26 -5.82
N THR A 113 3.84 0.31 -6.37
CA THR A 113 3.40 1.66 -6.01
C THR A 113 2.86 1.76 -4.58
N VAL A 114 2.26 0.70 -4.03
CA VAL A 114 1.74 0.68 -2.66
C VAL A 114 2.86 0.63 -1.64
N GLU A 115 3.87 -0.21 -1.84
CA GLU A 115 5.06 -0.26 -0.96
C GLU A 115 5.82 1.05 -1.01
N GLU A 116 6.04 1.61 -2.20
CA GLU A 116 6.68 2.91 -2.36
C GLU A 116 5.86 4.03 -1.72
N SER A 117 4.53 4.00 -1.83
CA SER A 117 3.63 4.95 -1.15
C SER A 117 3.74 4.86 0.37
N HIS A 118 3.87 3.65 0.94
CA HIS A 118 4.06 3.47 2.38
C HIS A 118 5.41 4.04 2.82
N ARG A 119 6.50 3.73 2.09
CA ARG A 119 7.84 4.27 2.37
C ARG A 119 7.85 5.79 2.30
N LEU A 120 7.26 6.37 1.25
CA LEU A 120 7.17 7.82 1.08
C LEU A 120 6.37 8.49 2.19
N LYS A 121 5.31 7.85 2.71
CA LYS A 121 4.56 8.38 3.86
C LYS A 121 5.39 8.39 5.14
N GLU A 122 6.13 7.32 5.41
CA GLU A 122 7.01 7.26 6.59
C GLU A 122 8.12 8.30 6.51
N GLU A 123 8.72 8.47 5.33
CA GLU A 123 9.75 9.49 5.09
C GLU A 123 9.18 10.91 5.25
N LEU A 124 7.96 11.14 4.74
CA LEU A 124 7.26 12.42 4.90
C LEU A 124 6.99 12.76 6.37
N GLU A 125 6.56 11.78 7.18
CA GLU A 125 6.32 12.01 8.61
C GLU A 125 7.62 12.27 9.39
N LYS A 126 8.73 11.58 9.05
CA LYS A 126 10.06 11.89 9.61
C LYS A 126 10.50 13.30 9.26
N LEU A 127 10.41 13.68 7.99
CA LEU A 127 10.76 15.03 7.51
C LEU A 127 9.92 16.12 8.20
N LYS A 128 8.62 15.88 8.45
CA LYS A 128 7.78 16.80 9.22
C LYS A 128 8.24 16.95 10.65
N ALA A 129 8.61 15.85 11.32
CA ALA A 129 9.10 15.87 12.68
C ALA A 129 10.44 16.63 12.79
N GLU A 130 11.38 16.34 11.88
CA GLU A 130 12.67 17.03 11.81
C GLU A 130 12.50 18.52 11.53
N LYS A 131 11.61 18.89 10.59
CA LYS A 131 11.27 20.29 10.32
C LYS A 131 10.78 21.01 11.58
N LEU A 132 9.88 20.40 12.33
CA LEU A 132 9.35 20.98 13.56
C LEU A 132 10.44 21.16 14.63
N GLU A 133 11.37 20.21 14.73
CA GLU A 133 12.50 20.32 15.65
C GLU A 133 13.48 21.43 15.25
N LEU A 134 13.77 21.56 13.95
CA LEU A 134 14.59 22.63 13.41
C LEU A 134 13.93 24.00 13.62
N GLU A 135 12.63 24.12 13.42
CA GLU A 135 11.87 25.35 13.68
C GLU A 135 11.98 25.77 15.16
N LYS A 136 11.91 24.81 16.10
CA LYS A 136 12.12 25.08 17.53
C LYS A 136 13.55 25.55 17.83
N LYS A 137 14.55 24.87 17.28
CA LYS A 137 15.98 25.26 17.46
C LYS A 137 16.24 26.66 16.90
N ILE A 138 15.67 27.01 15.75
CA ILE A 138 15.77 28.35 15.17
C ILE A 138 15.13 29.39 16.09
N ALA A 139 13.96 29.10 16.67
CA ALA A 139 13.30 30.01 17.61
C ALA A 139 14.16 30.23 18.88
N GLU A 140 14.75 29.17 19.43
CA GLU A 140 15.65 29.25 20.58
C GLU A 140 16.92 30.06 20.25
N LEU A 141 17.57 29.80 19.12
CA LEU A 141 18.75 30.54 18.68
C LEU A 141 18.45 32.03 18.50
N ASN A 142 17.28 32.37 17.94
CA ASN A 142 16.87 33.77 17.81
C ASN A 142 16.67 34.44 19.18
N LYS A 143 16.11 33.73 20.16
CA LYS A 143 15.98 34.23 21.53
C LYS A 143 17.34 34.47 22.18
N LEU A 144 18.24 33.47 22.12
CA LEU A 144 19.62 33.57 22.62
C LEU A 144 20.39 34.72 21.97
N LYS A 145 20.18 34.95 20.68
CA LYS A 145 20.80 36.07 19.95
C LYS A 145 20.35 37.42 20.51
N LEU A 146 19.05 37.60 20.78
CA LEU A 146 18.52 38.83 21.37
C LEU A 146 19.10 39.06 22.78
N GLU A 147 19.13 38.02 23.61
CA GLU A 147 19.74 38.09 24.95
C GLU A 147 21.23 38.46 24.89
N LEU A 148 21.97 37.90 23.92
CA LEU A 148 23.37 38.24 23.71
C LEU A 148 23.56 39.72 23.30
N GLU A 149 22.71 40.22 22.40
CA GLU A 149 22.74 41.64 21.99
C GLU A 149 22.45 42.58 23.17
N GLU A 150 21.55 42.20 24.08
CA GLU A 150 21.28 42.96 25.31
C GLU A 150 22.48 42.95 26.26
N VAL A 151 23.10 41.79 26.49
CA VAL A 151 24.31 41.67 27.31
C VAL A 151 25.46 42.50 26.73
N GLN A 152 25.65 42.46 25.41
CA GLN A 152 26.67 43.28 24.74
C GLN A 152 26.45 44.78 24.98
N LYS A 153 25.20 45.27 24.88
CA LYS A 153 24.87 46.66 25.20
C LYS A 153 25.17 47.01 26.65
N MET A 154 24.83 46.12 27.59
CA MET A 154 25.11 46.32 29.02
C MET A 154 26.62 46.40 29.30
N VAL A 155 27.42 45.52 28.68
CA VAL A 155 28.89 45.53 28.82
C VAL A 155 29.49 46.82 28.28
N VAL A 156 29.04 47.30 27.11
CA VAL A 156 29.50 48.57 26.53
C VAL A 156 29.20 49.73 27.48
N LYS A 157 27.96 49.82 27.99
CA LYS A 157 27.57 50.87 28.92
C LYS A 157 28.39 50.83 30.22
N LEU A 158 28.58 49.64 30.79
CA LEU A 158 29.39 49.48 32.00
C LEU A 158 30.84 49.95 31.79
N ARG A 159 31.42 49.67 30.61
CA ARG A 159 32.75 50.16 30.24
C ARG A 159 32.81 51.69 30.21
N GLU A 160 31.83 52.34 29.57
CA GLU A 160 31.72 53.80 29.50
C GLU A 160 31.58 54.43 30.90
N ASP A 161 30.77 53.82 31.78
CA ASP A 161 30.60 54.25 33.17
C ASP A 161 31.94 54.15 33.95
N PHE A 162 32.71 53.06 33.77
CA PHE A 162 34.03 52.89 34.39
C PHE A 162 35.06 53.91 33.90
N GLU A 163 35.11 54.18 32.59
CA GLU A 163 36.00 55.20 32.01
C GLU A 163 35.70 56.58 32.60
N THR A 164 34.42 56.92 32.76
CA THR A 164 33.98 58.18 33.36
C THR A 164 34.39 58.30 34.84
N LEU A 165 34.24 57.22 35.62
CA LEU A 165 34.63 57.20 37.04
C LEU A 165 36.15 57.31 37.26
N LEU A 166 36.95 56.72 36.35
CA LEU A 166 38.41 56.81 36.41
C LEU A 166 38.92 58.18 35.93
N GLY A 167 38.27 58.78 34.93
CA GLY A 167 38.56 60.15 34.47
C GLY A 167 38.17 61.25 35.47
N ALA A 168 37.26 60.97 36.41
CA ALA A 168 36.85 61.89 37.47
C ALA A 168 37.78 61.91 38.71
N LYS A 169 38.85 61.09 38.73
CA LYS A 169 39.93 61.16 39.72
C LYS A 169 41.14 61.90 39.13
N VAL A 170 41.05 63.23 39.03
CA VAL A 170 42.21 64.15 38.92
C VAL A 170 42.00 65.29 39.90
#